data_AF-H9EZ37-F1
#
_entry.id   AF-H9EZ37-F1
#
_cell.length_a   1.000
_cell.length_b   1.000
_cell.length_c   1.000
_cell.angle_alpha   90.00
_cell.angle_beta   90.00
_cell.angle_gamma   90.00
#
_symmetry.space_group_name_H-M   'P 1'
#
loop_
_entity.id
_entity.type
_entity.pdbx_description
1 polymer ?
#
loop_
_entity_poly.entity_id
_entity_poly.type
_entity_poly.pdbx_seq_one_letter_code
_entity_poly.pdbx_strand_id
1 'polypeptide(L)'
;MAWKWMPLLLLLVWVATMCSAQDRSDLLNVCMDAKHHKTKPGPEDKLHDQCSPWKKNACCTANTSQELHKDTSRLYNFNWDHCGKMEPACKRHFIQDTCLYECSPNLGPWIRQVNQSWRKERFLDVPLCKEDCQRWWEDCLTSHTCKSN
;
A
#
# COMPACT_ATOMS: atom_id res chain seq x y z
N MET A 1 8.34 55.08 -8.18
CA MET A 1 9.34 53.99 -8.12
C MET A 1 8.78 52.63 -7.69
N ALA A 2 7.59 52.54 -7.07
CA ALA A 2 6.99 51.26 -6.62
C ALA A 2 6.46 50.34 -7.75
N TRP A 3 6.02 50.90 -8.89
CA TRP A 3 5.41 50.14 -9.99
C TRP A 3 6.36 49.14 -10.68
N LYS A 4 7.67 49.41 -10.66
CA LYS A 4 8.67 48.58 -11.35
C LYS A 4 8.91 47.24 -10.65
N TRP A 5 8.55 47.14 -9.37
CA TRP A 5 8.75 45.95 -8.52
C TRP A 5 7.49 45.09 -8.40
N MET A 6 6.31 45.64 -8.74
CA MET A 6 5.03 44.94 -8.73
C MET A 6 5.00 43.65 -9.57
N PRO A 7 5.48 43.62 -10.83
CA PRO A 7 5.46 42.38 -11.62
C PRO A 7 6.41 41.32 -11.06
N LEU A 8 7.52 41.73 -10.44
CA LEU A 8 8.48 40.82 -9.80
C LEU A 8 7.89 40.18 -8.53
N LEU A 9 7.17 40.98 -7.74
CA LEU A 9 6.44 40.51 -6.56
C LEU A 9 5.30 39.55 -6.94
N LEU A 10 4.56 39.84 -8.00
CA LEU A 10 3.50 38.97 -8.52
C LEU A 10 4.05 37.62 -9.02
N LEU A 11 5.19 37.63 -9.71
CA LEU A 11 5.89 36.41 -10.13
C LEU A 11 6.39 35.58 -8.93
N LEU A 12 6.96 36.23 -7.91
CA LEU A 12 7.42 35.55 -6.69
C LEU A 12 6.26 34.87 -5.93
N VAL A 13 5.11 35.54 -5.83
CA VAL A 13 3.91 34.96 -5.23
C VAL A 13 3.41 33.77 -6.07
N TRP A 14 3.37 33.89 -7.41
CA TRP A 14 2.97 32.80 -8.30
C TRP A 14 3.86 31.56 -8.18
N VAL A 15 5.17 31.73 -8.07
CA VAL A 15 6.12 30.63 -7.86
C VAL A 15 5.92 30.00 -6.48
N ALA A 16 5.64 30.80 -5.44
CA ALA A 16 5.35 30.29 -4.10
C ALA A 16 4.05 29.47 -4.03
N THR A 17 3.01 29.83 -4.80
CA THR A 17 1.74 29.06 -4.84
C THR A 17 1.84 27.76 -5.65
N MET A 18 2.75 27.69 -6.63
CA MET A 18 2.99 26.48 -7.44
C MET A 18 3.80 25.43 -6.70
N CYS A 19 4.63 25.83 -5.73
CA CYS A 19 5.23 24.94 -4.76
C CYS A 19 4.27 24.70 -3.58
N SER A 20 3.07 24.16 -3.87
CA SER A 20 2.29 23.54 -2.79
C SER A 20 3.01 22.25 -2.40
N ALA A 21 3.96 22.38 -1.47
CA ALA A 21 4.50 21.21 -0.78
C ALA A 21 3.31 20.56 -0.08
N GLN A 22 2.91 19.38 -0.55
CA GLN A 22 1.92 18.57 0.15
C GLN A 22 2.39 18.45 1.59
N ASP A 23 1.56 18.88 2.54
CA ASP A 23 1.98 18.94 3.93
C ASP A 23 2.42 17.53 4.33
N ARG A 24 3.56 17.42 5.02
CA ARG A 24 4.08 16.13 5.46
C ARG A 24 3.07 15.44 6.39
N SER A 25 2.20 16.19 7.06
CA SER A 25 1.08 15.64 7.82
C SER A 25 0.06 14.91 6.94
N ASP A 26 -0.13 15.33 5.70
CA ASP A 26 -1.11 14.75 4.77
C ASP A 26 -0.69 13.37 4.26
N LEU A 27 0.55 12.94 4.56
CA LEU A 27 1.10 11.63 4.24
C LEU A 27 0.99 10.64 5.41
N LEU A 28 0.61 11.09 6.60
CA LEU A 28 0.55 10.24 7.79
C LEU A 28 -0.88 9.81 8.06
N ASN A 29 -1.07 8.54 8.44
CA ASN A 29 -2.39 8.00 8.81
C ASN A 29 -3.42 8.18 7.69
N VAL A 30 -3.08 7.71 6.49
CA VAL A 30 -3.92 7.79 5.28
C VAL A 30 -4.05 6.41 4.63
N CYS A 31 -5.13 6.24 3.87
CA CYS A 31 -5.33 5.09 3.01
C CYS A 31 -5.22 5.52 1.55
N MET A 32 -4.64 4.67 0.70
CA MET A 32 -4.57 4.95 -0.73
C MET A 32 -5.93 4.76 -1.41
N ASP A 33 -6.16 5.48 -2.51
CA ASP A 33 -7.30 5.28 -3.40
C ASP A 33 -7.02 4.08 -4.34
N ALA A 34 -7.32 2.89 -3.82
CA ALA A 34 -7.24 1.62 -4.51
C ALA A 34 -8.50 0.76 -4.29
N LYS A 35 -8.52 -0.41 -4.92
CA LYS A 35 -9.74 -1.22 -5.14
C LYS A 35 -10.52 -1.59 -3.86
N HIS A 36 -9.81 -1.93 -2.77
CA HIS A 36 -10.42 -2.47 -1.55
C HIS A 36 -10.10 -1.66 -0.28
N HIS A 37 -9.44 -0.51 -0.45
CA HIS A 37 -9.10 0.40 0.63
C HIS A 37 -10.32 1.20 1.07
N LYS A 38 -10.44 1.39 2.38
CA LYS A 38 -11.33 2.39 2.96
C LYS A 38 -10.84 3.79 2.63
N THR A 39 -11.74 4.77 2.66
CA THR A 39 -11.38 6.18 2.43
C THR A 39 -10.45 6.74 3.52
N LYS A 40 -10.58 6.27 4.76
CA LYS A 40 -9.76 6.71 5.91
C LYS A 40 -9.46 5.54 6.85
N PRO A 41 -8.32 5.57 7.57
CA PRO A 41 -8.04 4.58 8.59
C PRO A 41 -9.06 4.59 9.72
N GLY A 42 -9.28 3.44 10.33
CA GLY A 42 -10.09 3.32 11.54
C GLY A 42 -10.02 1.92 12.14
N PRO A 43 -10.54 1.73 13.35
CA PRO A 43 -10.52 0.43 14.02
C PRO A 43 -11.34 -0.62 13.27
N GLU A 44 -10.84 -1.85 13.28
CA GLU A 44 -11.43 -3.05 12.68
C GLU A 44 -11.17 -4.24 13.64
N ASP A 45 -12.02 -4.43 14.64
CA ASP A 45 -11.78 -5.45 15.68
C ASP A 45 -11.83 -6.90 15.17
N LYS A 46 -12.32 -7.10 13.95
CA LYS A 46 -12.56 -8.41 13.34
C LYS A 46 -11.60 -8.73 12.18
N LEU A 47 -10.44 -8.08 12.13
CA LEU A 47 -9.41 -8.47 11.16
C LEU A 47 -8.95 -9.90 11.42
N HIS A 48 -8.91 -10.68 10.35
CA HIS A 48 -8.66 -12.11 10.39
C HIS A 48 -7.16 -12.42 10.48
N ASP A 49 -6.81 -13.36 11.37
CA ASP A 49 -5.50 -14.02 11.49
C ASP A 49 -4.29 -13.07 11.34
N GLN A 50 -3.53 -13.17 10.23
CA GLN A 50 -2.29 -12.41 10.01
C GLN A 50 -2.52 -10.90 9.87
N CYS A 51 -3.74 -10.46 9.58
CA CYS A 51 -4.09 -9.04 9.51
C CYS A 51 -4.50 -8.45 10.88
N SER A 52 -4.61 -9.26 11.94
CA SER A 52 -4.95 -8.79 13.28
C SER A 52 -4.02 -7.70 13.87
N PRO A 53 -2.74 -7.56 13.49
CA PRO A 53 -1.89 -6.45 13.98
C PRO A 53 -2.46 -5.06 13.68
N TRP A 54 -3.24 -4.90 12.61
CA TRP A 54 -3.82 -3.60 12.21
C TRP A 54 -5.17 -3.29 12.87
N LYS A 55 -5.72 -4.15 13.73
CA LYS A 55 -7.09 -4.01 14.27
C LYS A 55 -7.42 -2.66 14.91
N LYS A 56 -6.43 -2.00 15.52
CA LYS A 56 -6.64 -0.70 16.19
C LYS A 56 -6.81 0.44 15.20
N ASN A 57 -6.22 0.32 14.01
CA ASN A 57 -6.23 1.35 12.98
C ASN A 57 -5.81 0.76 11.62
N ALA A 58 -6.79 0.50 10.75
CA ALA A 58 -6.58 -0.18 9.48
C ALA A 58 -7.27 0.54 8.30
N CYS A 59 -6.70 0.34 7.11
CA CYS A 59 -7.26 0.74 5.82
C CYS A 59 -8.10 -0.35 5.13
N CYS A 60 -8.04 -1.58 5.59
CA CYS A 60 -8.82 -2.70 5.07
C CYS A 60 -10.10 -2.91 5.90
N THR A 61 -10.99 -3.78 5.44
CA THR A 61 -12.16 -4.24 6.20
C THR A 61 -11.96 -5.66 6.73
N ALA A 62 -12.76 -6.08 7.70
CA ALA A 62 -12.83 -7.49 8.11
C ALA A 62 -13.06 -8.45 6.93
N ASN A 63 -13.91 -8.08 5.96
CA ASN A 63 -14.16 -8.90 4.77
C ASN A 63 -12.90 -9.04 3.89
N THR A 64 -12.19 -7.94 3.64
CA THR A 64 -10.91 -7.95 2.91
C THR A 64 -9.92 -8.90 3.61
N SER A 65 -9.81 -8.82 4.93
CA SER A 65 -8.89 -9.69 5.69
C SER A 65 -9.25 -11.17 5.64
N GLN A 66 -10.54 -11.53 5.56
CA GLN A 66 -10.94 -12.93 5.42
C GLN A 66 -10.72 -13.44 4.00
N GLU A 67 -11.04 -12.62 2.99
CA GLU A 67 -10.87 -13.01 1.59
C GLU A 67 -9.40 -13.22 1.22
N LEU A 68 -8.46 -12.46 1.75
CA LEU A 68 -7.03 -12.63 1.41
C LEU A 68 -6.40 -13.92 1.96
N HIS A 69 -7.00 -14.55 2.98
CA HIS A 69 -6.54 -15.84 3.51
C HIS A 69 -7.12 -17.04 2.75
N LYS A 70 -8.06 -16.82 1.81
CA LYS A 70 -8.63 -17.89 0.99
C LYS A 70 -7.72 -18.22 -0.18
N ASP A 71 -7.52 -19.51 -0.43
CA ASP A 71 -6.73 -20.01 -1.56
C ASP A 71 -7.22 -19.51 -2.93
N THR A 72 -8.54 -19.28 -3.03
CA THR A 72 -9.21 -18.75 -4.24
C THR A 72 -9.80 -17.36 -3.96
N SER A 73 -9.00 -16.48 -3.35
CA SER A 73 -9.42 -15.11 -3.02
C SER A 73 -10.00 -14.38 -4.24
N ARG A 74 -11.22 -13.84 -4.08
CA ARG A 74 -11.88 -13.06 -5.12
C ARG A 74 -11.39 -11.62 -5.21
N LEU A 75 -10.55 -11.16 -4.28
CA LEU A 75 -10.07 -9.77 -4.26
C LEU A 75 -9.31 -9.42 -5.54
N TYR A 76 -8.43 -10.32 -5.95
CA TYR A 76 -7.54 -10.16 -7.11
C TYR A 76 -7.58 -11.34 -8.07
N ASN A 77 -8.34 -12.40 -7.78
CA ASN A 77 -8.37 -13.64 -8.57
C ASN A 77 -6.94 -14.19 -8.78
N PHE A 78 -6.14 -14.16 -7.72
CA PHE A 78 -4.74 -14.56 -7.75
C PHE A 78 -4.62 -16.02 -7.31
N ASN A 79 -3.82 -16.81 -8.03
CA ASN A 79 -3.54 -18.19 -7.69
C ASN A 79 -2.09 -18.32 -7.18
N TRP A 80 -1.93 -18.56 -5.87
CA TRP A 80 -0.62 -18.83 -5.27
C TRP A 80 0.00 -20.13 -5.79
N ASP A 81 -0.83 -21.10 -6.18
CA ASP A 81 -0.39 -22.44 -6.59
C ASP A 81 -0.23 -22.59 -8.12
N HIS A 82 0.13 -21.50 -8.80
CA HIS A 82 0.20 -21.45 -10.28
C HIS A 82 1.33 -22.29 -10.89
N CYS A 83 2.30 -22.74 -10.09
CA CYS A 83 3.37 -23.67 -10.48
C CYS A 83 3.39 -24.94 -9.62
N GLY A 84 2.22 -25.37 -9.13
CA GLY A 84 2.08 -26.41 -8.13
C GLY A 84 1.84 -25.81 -6.74
N LYS A 85 1.59 -26.67 -5.75
CA LYS A 85 1.25 -26.23 -4.40
C LYS A 85 2.40 -25.43 -3.77
N MET A 86 2.14 -24.18 -3.40
CA MET A 86 3.08 -23.33 -2.69
C MET A 86 3.23 -23.80 -1.24
N GLU A 87 4.46 -23.79 -0.74
CA GLU A 87 4.73 -24.18 0.65
C GLU A 87 4.08 -23.19 1.63
N PRO A 88 3.47 -23.66 2.74
CA PRO A 88 2.82 -22.78 3.71
C PRO A 88 3.74 -21.70 4.28
N ALA A 89 5.04 -22.02 4.45
CA ALA A 89 6.05 -21.08 4.92
C ALA A 89 6.29 -19.93 3.94
N CYS A 90 6.20 -20.17 2.63
CA CYS A 90 6.28 -19.14 1.60
C CYS A 90 4.96 -18.35 1.52
N LYS A 91 3.83 -19.06 1.53
CA LYS A 91 2.49 -18.47 1.39
C LYS A 91 2.14 -17.48 2.50
N ARG A 92 2.59 -17.73 3.73
CA ARG A 92 2.37 -16.78 4.85
C ARG A 92 2.95 -15.39 4.56
N HIS A 93 4.08 -15.30 3.85
CA HIS A 93 4.68 -14.01 3.52
C HIS A 93 3.84 -13.23 2.50
N PHE A 94 3.29 -13.93 1.50
CA PHE A 94 2.36 -13.32 0.54
C PHE A 94 1.05 -12.84 1.21
N ILE A 95 0.56 -13.58 2.21
CA ILE A 95 -0.60 -13.16 3.01
C ILE A 95 -0.23 -11.93 3.85
N GLN A 96 0.92 -11.94 4.53
CA GLN A 96 1.40 -10.81 5.34
C GLN A 96 1.65 -9.54 4.51
N ASP A 97 2.24 -9.68 3.31
CA ASP A 97 2.40 -8.61 2.32
C ASP A 97 1.05 -8.04 1.90
N THR A 98 0.08 -8.91 1.61
CA THR A 98 -1.28 -8.47 1.27
C THR A 98 -1.95 -7.76 2.46
N CYS A 99 -1.79 -8.23 3.70
CA CYS A 99 -2.28 -7.52 4.88
C CYS A 99 -1.62 -6.13 5.01
N LEU A 100 -0.31 -6.01 4.80
CA LEU A 100 0.40 -4.73 4.84
C LEU A 100 -0.14 -3.78 3.76
N TYR A 101 -0.28 -4.27 2.53
CA TYR A 101 -0.77 -3.52 1.38
C TYR A 101 -2.19 -3.01 1.58
N GLU A 102 -3.11 -3.88 2.05
CA GLU A 102 -4.52 -3.54 2.23
C GLU A 102 -4.77 -2.73 3.50
N CYS A 103 -4.07 -3.02 4.60
CA CYS A 103 -4.45 -2.56 5.92
C CYS A 103 -3.59 -1.42 6.47
N SER A 104 -2.37 -1.22 5.99
CA SER A 104 -1.47 -0.25 6.63
C SER A 104 -1.88 1.21 6.38
N PRO A 105 -2.11 2.01 7.43
CA PRO A 105 -2.35 3.45 7.31
C PRO A 105 -1.05 4.27 7.30
N ASN A 106 0.11 3.61 7.29
CA ASN A 106 1.42 4.23 7.48
C ASN A 106 2.25 4.29 6.20
N LEU A 107 1.67 3.93 5.05
CA LEU A 107 2.37 3.87 3.78
C LEU A 107 2.25 5.14 2.92
N GLY A 108 1.60 6.19 3.45
CA GLY A 108 1.34 7.43 2.72
C GLY A 108 2.56 8.08 2.03
N PRO A 109 3.77 8.12 2.63
CA PRO A 109 4.95 8.69 1.97
C PRO A 109 5.34 8.02 0.64
N TRP A 110 4.92 6.77 0.45
CA TRP A 110 5.24 5.94 -0.72
C TRP A 110 4.08 5.81 -1.70
N ILE A 111 2.96 6.51 -1.47
CA ILE A 111 1.84 6.59 -2.41
C ILE A 111 2.28 7.36 -3.66
N ARG A 112 1.93 6.82 -4.84
CA ARG A 112 2.13 7.44 -6.15
C ARG A 112 0.85 7.33 -6.96
N GLN A 113 0.47 8.45 -7.60
CA GLN A 113 -0.63 8.48 -8.55
C GLN A 113 -0.30 7.62 -9.77
N VAL A 114 -1.29 6.86 -10.25
CA VAL A 114 -1.23 6.05 -11.46
C VAL A 114 -2.54 6.14 -12.22
N ASN A 115 -2.45 6.25 -13.55
CA ASN A 115 -3.63 6.29 -14.42
C ASN A 115 -4.00 4.87 -14.90
N GLN A 116 -4.44 4.01 -13.97
CA GLN A 116 -4.91 2.66 -14.29
C GLN A 116 -6.41 2.52 -14.03
N SER A 117 -7.08 1.65 -14.80
CA SER A 117 -8.55 1.51 -14.76
C SER A 117 -9.10 0.98 -13.43
N TRP A 118 -8.27 0.30 -12.63
CA TRP A 118 -8.69 -0.39 -11.40
C TRP A 118 -8.04 0.15 -10.11
N ARG A 119 -7.10 1.08 -10.23
CA ARG A 119 -6.49 1.80 -9.09
C ARG A 119 -6.00 3.17 -9.54
N LYS A 120 -6.23 4.19 -8.71
CA LYS A 120 -5.71 5.54 -8.96
C LYS A 120 -4.36 5.76 -8.28
N GLU A 121 -4.08 4.98 -7.24
CA GLU A 121 -2.84 5.06 -6.47
C GLU A 121 -2.19 3.69 -6.33
N ARG A 122 -0.86 3.69 -6.14
CA ARG A 122 -0.07 2.51 -5.77
C ARG A 122 1.05 2.91 -4.82
N PHE A 123 1.62 1.91 -4.16
CA PHE A 123 2.90 2.09 -3.48
C PHE A 123 4.09 1.94 -4.46
N LEU A 124 5.14 2.70 -4.20
CA LEU A 124 6.42 2.63 -4.89
C LEU A 124 7.56 2.86 -3.88
N ASP A 125 8.60 2.02 -3.94
CA ASP A 125 9.82 2.13 -3.13
C ASP A 125 9.57 2.16 -1.61
N VAL A 126 8.62 1.33 -1.13
CA VAL A 126 8.43 1.11 0.31
C VAL A 126 9.70 0.46 0.87
N PRO A 127 10.34 1.03 1.90
CA PRO A 127 11.60 0.55 2.45
C PRO A 127 11.34 -0.63 3.38
N LEU A 128 11.04 -1.79 2.80
CA LEU A 128 10.89 -3.04 3.54
C LEU A 128 12.18 -3.33 4.32
N CYS A 129 12.03 -3.74 5.58
CA CYS A 129 13.16 -4.14 6.40
C CYS A 129 13.93 -5.29 5.74
N LYS A 130 15.25 -5.27 5.87
CA LYS A 130 16.14 -6.27 5.26
C LYS A 130 15.76 -7.68 5.70
N GLU A 131 15.50 -7.84 6.99
CA GLU A 131 15.21 -9.12 7.63
C GLU A 131 13.88 -9.70 7.15
N ASP A 132 12.89 -8.86 6.85
CA ASP A 132 11.59 -9.26 6.31
C ASP A 132 11.73 -9.73 4.86
N CYS A 133 12.46 -8.97 4.03
CA CYS A 133 12.76 -9.35 2.66
C CYS A 133 13.55 -10.68 2.58
N GLN A 134 14.60 -10.82 3.41
CA GLN A 134 15.45 -11.99 3.40
C GLN A 134 14.71 -13.25 3.87
N ARG A 135 13.95 -13.16 4.98
CA ARG A 135 13.16 -14.30 5.47
C ARG A 135 12.09 -14.73 4.49
N TRP A 136 11.44 -13.79 3.81
CA TRP A 136 10.49 -14.11 2.75
C TRP A 136 11.18 -14.90 1.63
N TRP A 137 12.31 -14.42 1.15
CA TRP A 137 13.06 -15.10 0.10
C TRP A 137 13.49 -16.53 0.50
N GLU A 138 14.03 -16.69 1.72
CA GLU A 138 14.48 -17.98 2.26
C GLU A 138 13.34 -19.00 2.38
N ASP A 139 12.19 -18.60 2.92
CA ASP A 139 11.03 -19.49 3.09
C ASP A 139 10.37 -19.88 1.76
N CYS A 140 10.67 -19.16 0.67
CA CYS A 140 10.18 -19.46 -0.67
C CYS A 140 11.13 -20.30 -1.53
N LEU A 141 12.31 -20.70 -1.02
CA LEU A 141 13.31 -21.45 -1.78
C LEU A 141 12.83 -22.78 -2.37
N THR A 142 11.85 -23.43 -1.71
CA THR A 142 11.29 -24.72 -2.14
C THR A 142 9.97 -24.57 -2.90
N SER A 143 9.46 -23.34 -3.02
CA SER A 143 8.29 -23.02 -3.85
C SER A 143 8.72 -22.62 -5.26
N HIS A 144 7.79 -22.69 -6.21
CA HIS A 144 8.09 -22.48 -7.63
C HIS A 144 7.22 -21.37 -8.21
N THR A 145 7.75 -20.64 -9.18
CA THR A 145 7.04 -19.63 -9.99
C THR A 145 7.55 -19.70 -11.42
N CYS A 146 6.72 -19.29 -12.39
CA CYS A 146 7.08 -19.16 -13.80
C CYS A 146 7.23 -17.70 -14.26
N LYS A 147 7.12 -16.74 -13.32
CA LYS A 147 7.18 -15.30 -13.59
C LYS A 147 7.95 -14.53 -12.52
N SER A 148 8.55 -13.42 -12.94
CA SER A 148 9.24 -12.43 -12.08
C SER A 148 8.53 -11.07 -12.02
N ASN A 149 7.36 -10.94 -12.69
CA ASN A 149 6.46 -9.78 -12.66
C ASN A 149 5.01 -10.22 -12.89
#